data_AF-A0A449I589-F1
#
_entry.id   AF-A0A449I589-F1
#
_cell.length_a   1.000
_cell.length_b   1.000
_cell.length_c   1.000
_cell.angle_alpha   90.00
_cell.angle_beta   90.00
_cell.angle_gamma   90.00
#
_symmetry.space_group_name_H-M   'P 1'
#
loop_
_entity.id
_entity.type
_entity.pdbx_description
1 polymer ?
#
loop_
_entity_poly.entity_id
_entity_poly.type
_entity_poly.pdbx_seq_one_letter_code
_entity_poly.pdbx_strand_id
1 'polypeptide(L)'
;MLWCLLFVGNTTVFANHRAYFGNGWSTAERYVDEHHTEWKRVFDEFGVNARLAEAVIFPELLRYSMWQDEIETAAVNAFYVTGGKEKADFSIGRFQMKPSFAEDVEREWNNSPLAKEYGFIFNLLDNAEARRSRIHRLATIKGQCRYLAIFLCLQQLRNPWLSKKSDTIQLRYLATAYNYSHTAPSKDILSRQNRCTFHTDIIKIHSTRFFCYADIATEFFVSKH
;
A
#
# COMPACT_ATOMS: atom_id res chain seq x y z
N MET A 1 -1.69 -48.15 -17.60
CA MET A 1 -1.65 -46.79 -18.17
C MET A 1 -2.96 -46.09 -17.86
N LEU A 2 -2.90 -45.04 -17.02
CA LEU A 2 -3.60 -43.74 -17.11
C LEU A 2 -3.82 -43.20 -15.69
N TRP A 3 -2.96 -42.28 -15.28
CA TRP A 3 -3.22 -41.37 -14.18
C TRP A 3 -3.98 -40.17 -14.74
N CYS A 4 -5.24 -39.98 -14.34
CA CYS A 4 -5.94 -38.72 -14.56
C CYS A 4 -5.53 -37.73 -13.45
N LEU A 5 -4.61 -36.83 -13.79
CA LEU A 5 -4.31 -35.63 -13.03
C LEU A 5 -5.53 -34.69 -13.09
N LEU A 6 -6.29 -34.62 -12.01
CA LEU A 6 -7.23 -33.53 -11.76
C LEU A 6 -6.43 -32.28 -11.41
N PHE A 7 -6.23 -31.39 -12.39
CA PHE A 7 -5.91 -30.01 -12.10
C PHE A 7 -7.16 -29.36 -11.48
N VAL A 8 -7.22 -29.35 -10.15
CA VAL A 8 -8.08 -28.43 -9.42
C VAL A 8 -7.45 -27.06 -9.60
N GLY A 9 -7.91 -26.32 -10.60
CA GLY A 9 -7.70 -24.88 -10.65
C GLY A 9 -8.28 -24.30 -9.37
N ASN A 10 -7.45 -23.69 -8.53
CA ASN A 10 -7.92 -22.85 -7.43
C ASN A 10 -8.62 -21.64 -8.05
N THR A 11 -9.89 -21.76 -8.40
CA THR A 11 -10.78 -20.61 -8.48
C THR A 11 -10.94 -20.13 -7.05
N THR A 12 -10.12 -19.15 -6.65
CA THR A 12 -10.43 -18.30 -5.51
C THR A 12 -11.79 -17.69 -5.78
N VAL A 13 -12.83 -18.22 -5.13
CA VAL A 13 -14.11 -17.55 -5.02
C VAL A 13 -13.82 -16.30 -4.20
N PHE A 14 -13.63 -15.16 -4.87
CA PHE A 14 -13.55 -13.89 -4.18
C PHE A 14 -14.84 -13.77 -3.37
N ALA A 15 -14.72 -13.55 -2.05
CA ALA A 15 -15.84 -12.94 -1.34
C ALA A 15 -16.21 -11.70 -2.15
N ASN A 16 -17.49 -11.48 -2.44
CA ASN A 16 -17.91 -10.35 -3.26
C ASN A 16 -17.72 -9.06 -2.44
N HIS A 17 -16.47 -8.59 -2.33
CA HIS A 17 -16.08 -7.44 -1.54
C HIS A 17 -16.75 -6.21 -2.12
N ARG A 18 -16.84 -6.11 -3.46
CA ARG A 18 -17.59 -5.06 -4.13
C ARG A 18 -19.04 -4.97 -3.63
N ALA A 19 -19.75 -6.09 -3.55
CA ALA A 19 -21.12 -6.09 -3.02
C ALA A 19 -21.18 -5.78 -1.51
N TYR A 20 -20.23 -6.27 -0.72
CA TYR A 20 -20.18 -5.99 0.72
C TYR A 20 -19.94 -4.50 1.01
N PHE A 21 -18.99 -3.88 0.33
CA PHE A 21 -18.61 -2.48 0.56
C PHE A 21 -19.47 -1.48 -0.21
N GLY A 22 -20.18 -1.90 -1.25
CA GLY A 22 -21.18 -1.12 -1.98
C GLY A 22 -20.69 0.26 -2.42
N ASN A 23 -21.25 1.32 -1.83
CA ASN A 23 -20.90 2.70 -2.17
C ASN A 23 -19.44 3.06 -1.82
N GLY A 24 -18.87 2.47 -0.75
CA GLY A 24 -17.45 2.67 -0.40
C GLY A 24 -16.52 2.20 -1.51
N TRP A 25 -16.79 1.00 -2.04
CA TRP A 25 -16.05 0.49 -3.21
C TRP A 25 -16.19 1.42 -4.42
N SER A 26 -17.42 1.80 -4.75
CA SER A 26 -17.70 2.65 -5.93
C SER A 26 -17.07 4.04 -5.80
N THR A 27 -16.96 4.57 -4.58
CA THR A 27 -16.30 5.85 -4.30
C THR A 27 -14.79 5.74 -4.44
N ALA A 28 -14.18 4.69 -3.87
CA ALA A 28 -12.74 4.43 -4.03
C ALA A 28 -12.36 4.17 -5.49
N GLU A 29 -13.17 3.39 -6.22
CA GLU A 29 -12.96 3.07 -7.64
C GLU A 29 -12.97 4.33 -8.51
N ARG A 30 -13.98 5.17 -8.33
CA ARG A 30 -14.08 6.47 -9.02
C ARG A 30 -12.91 7.39 -8.67
N TYR A 31 -12.49 7.43 -7.41
CA TYR A 31 -11.33 8.22 -7.00
C TYR A 31 -10.05 7.79 -7.74
N VAL A 32 -9.82 6.48 -7.89
CA VAL A 32 -8.70 5.96 -8.70
C VAL A 32 -8.84 6.39 -10.16
N ASP A 33 -10.01 6.23 -10.77
CA ASP A 33 -10.23 6.57 -12.18
C ASP A 33 -10.01 8.06 -12.47
N GLU A 34 -10.49 8.94 -11.59
CA GLU A 34 -10.33 10.40 -11.68
C GLU A 34 -8.86 10.83 -11.61
N HIS A 35 -8.05 10.13 -10.81
CA HIS A 35 -6.66 10.51 -10.56
C HIS A 35 -5.63 9.69 -11.34
N HIS A 36 -6.05 8.63 -12.04
CA HIS A 36 -5.18 7.71 -12.77
C HIS A 36 -4.14 8.42 -13.63
N THR A 37 -4.56 9.44 -14.40
CA THR A 37 -3.67 10.17 -15.29
C THR A 37 -2.56 10.91 -14.54
N GLU A 38 -2.88 11.52 -13.39
CA GLU A 38 -1.88 12.21 -12.57
C GLU A 38 -0.94 11.23 -11.88
N TRP A 39 -1.50 10.18 -11.28
CA TRP A 39 -0.72 9.18 -10.54
C TRP A 39 0.19 8.40 -11.47
N LYS A 40 -0.30 8.03 -12.65
CA LYS A 40 0.51 7.35 -13.67
C LYS A 40 1.75 8.15 -14.02
N ARG A 41 1.69 9.48 -14.14
CA ARG A 41 2.88 10.30 -14.41
C ARG A 41 3.92 10.15 -13.30
N VAL A 42 3.48 10.13 -12.04
CA VAL A 42 4.38 9.91 -10.89
C VAL A 42 4.96 8.50 -10.92
N PHE A 43 4.15 7.46 -11.22
CA PHE A 43 4.64 6.09 -11.28
C PHE A 43 5.58 5.85 -12.47
N ASP A 44 5.33 6.49 -13.62
CA ASP A 44 6.18 6.45 -14.81
C ASP A 44 7.57 7.04 -14.52
N GLU A 45 7.68 8.08 -13.67
CA GLU A 45 8.98 8.62 -13.21
C GLU A 45 9.86 7.52 -12.59
N PHE A 46 9.26 6.47 -12.02
CA PHE A 46 9.94 5.34 -11.36
C PHE A 46 9.85 4.01 -12.15
N GLY A 47 9.33 4.03 -13.38
CA GLY A 47 9.10 2.81 -14.17
C GLY A 47 8.12 1.81 -13.53
N VAL A 48 7.22 2.28 -12.68
CA VAL A 48 6.24 1.45 -11.96
C VAL A 48 4.94 1.35 -12.75
N ASN A 49 4.37 0.14 -12.84
CA ASN A 49 3.04 -0.06 -13.41
C ASN A 49 1.97 0.59 -12.52
N ALA A 50 1.32 1.64 -13.05
CA ALA A 50 0.31 2.40 -12.32
C ALA A 50 -0.89 1.56 -11.85
N ARG A 51 -1.39 0.64 -12.68
CA ARG A 51 -2.53 -0.22 -12.31
C ARG A 51 -2.19 -1.17 -11.18
N LEU A 52 -0.97 -1.71 -11.19
CA LEU A 52 -0.46 -2.52 -10.09
C LEU A 52 -0.35 -1.71 -8.79
N ALA A 53 0.20 -0.50 -8.86
CA ALA A 53 0.35 0.39 -7.70
C ALA A 53 -1.01 0.83 -7.14
N GLU A 54 -1.95 1.23 -8.00
CA GLU A 54 -3.33 1.55 -7.66
C GLU A 54 -4.02 0.38 -6.93
N ALA A 55 -3.85 -0.84 -7.43
CA ALA A 55 -4.41 -2.02 -6.81
C ALA A 55 -3.78 -2.34 -5.44
N VAL A 56 -2.46 -2.16 -5.30
CA VAL A 56 -1.77 -2.32 -4.00
C VAL A 56 -2.40 -1.42 -2.94
N ILE A 57 -2.75 -0.18 -3.30
CA ILE A 57 -3.26 0.80 -2.34
C ILE A 57 -4.78 0.84 -2.21
N PHE A 58 -5.51 0.20 -3.13
CA PHE A 58 -6.96 0.25 -3.20
C PHE A 58 -7.68 -0.06 -1.87
N PRO A 59 -7.25 -1.04 -1.04
CA PRO A 59 -7.92 -1.27 0.24
C PRO A 59 -7.81 -0.07 1.20
N GLU A 60 -6.75 0.74 1.15
CA GLU A 60 -6.68 1.97 1.97
C GLU A 60 -7.59 3.06 1.43
N LEU A 61 -7.72 3.18 0.10
CA LEU A 61 -8.69 4.09 -0.52
C LEU A 61 -10.13 3.70 -0.16
N LEU A 62 -10.40 2.40 -0.11
CA LEU A 62 -11.66 1.85 0.38
C LEU A 62 -11.91 2.25 1.84
N ARG A 63 -10.95 2.02 2.75
CA ARG A 63 -11.08 2.45 4.15
C ARG A 63 -11.32 3.95 4.25
N TYR A 64 -10.56 4.74 3.50
CA TYR A 64 -10.67 6.19 3.51
C TYR A 64 -12.03 6.66 2.98
N SER A 65 -12.57 6.03 1.94
CA SER A 65 -13.90 6.36 1.40
C SER A 65 -15.03 6.17 2.41
N MET A 66 -14.83 5.32 3.42
CA MET A 66 -15.82 5.07 4.46
C MET A 66 -15.72 6.06 5.61
N TRP A 67 -14.56 6.70 5.83
CA TRP A 67 -14.28 7.49 7.04
C TRP A 67 -13.48 8.77 6.76
N GLN A 68 -13.69 9.37 5.60
CA GLN A 68 -12.93 10.54 5.17
C GLN A 68 -12.95 11.65 6.24
N ASP A 69 -14.14 12.02 6.73
CA ASP A 69 -14.30 13.11 7.69
C ASP A 69 -13.57 12.85 9.01
N GLU A 70 -13.63 11.61 9.52
CA GLU A 70 -12.97 11.21 10.76
C GLU A 70 -11.44 11.19 10.62
N ILE A 71 -10.93 10.73 9.48
CA ILE A 71 -9.49 10.70 9.19
C ILE A 71 -8.95 12.13 9.01
N GLU A 72 -9.69 13.00 8.33
CA GLU A 72 -9.33 14.41 8.16
C GLU A 72 -9.28 15.14 9.51
N THR A 73 -10.21 14.83 10.41
CA THR A 73 -10.27 15.40 11.76
C THR A 73 -9.15 14.87 12.66
N ALA A 74 -8.80 13.58 12.56
CA ALA A 74 -7.79 12.93 13.41
C ALA A 74 -6.32 13.27 13.04
N ALA A 75 -6.07 13.82 11.85
CA ALA A 75 -4.73 14.10 11.34
C ALA A 75 -4.04 15.31 12.03
N VAL A 76 -3.78 15.20 13.34
CA VAL A 76 -3.02 16.20 14.11
C VAL A 76 -1.52 15.91 14.04
N ASN A 77 -0.86 16.45 13.01
CA ASN A 77 0.56 16.19 12.70
C ASN A 77 1.59 16.72 13.73
N ALA A 78 1.17 17.55 14.68
CA ALA A 78 2.06 18.29 15.56
C ALA A 78 2.87 17.40 16.53
N PHE A 79 2.31 16.28 16.98
CA PHE A 79 2.98 15.39 17.93
C PHE A 79 4.16 14.64 17.31
N TYR A 80 4.06 14.24 16.03
CA TYR A 80 5.18 13.58 15.35
C TYR A 80 6.37 14.53 15.13
N VAL A 81 6.12 15.78 14.74
CA VAL A 81 7.20 16.76 14.51
C VAL A 81 8.03 16.99 15.79
N THR A 82 7.36 17.08 16.94
CA THR A 82 8.00 17.37 18.23
C THR A 82 8.63 16.14 18.89
N GLY A 83 8.13 14.93 18.60
CA GLY A 83 8.51 13.72 19.34
C GLY A 83 8.97 12.51 18.53
N GLY A 84 8.88 12.55 17.21
CA GLY A 84 9.13 11.39 16.35
C GLY A 84 8.05 10.31 16.49
N LYS A 85 8.30 9.15 15.88
CA LYS A 85 7.36 8.02 15.82
C LYS A 85 6.95 7.48 17.20
N GLU A 86 7.82 7.59 18.19
CA GLU A 86 7.54 7.15 19.56
C GLU A 86 6.40 7.95 20.22
N LYS A 87 6.14 9.19 19.77
CA LYS A 87 5.04 10.02 20.27
C LYS A 87 3.78 9.98 19.40
N ALA A 88 3.91 9.75 18.09
CA ALA A 88 2.77 9.66 17.17
C ALA A 88 3.16 8.93 15.89
N ASP A 89 2.57 7.77 15.62
CA ASP A 89 2.77 6.99 14.39
C ASP A 89 1.44 6.61 13.74
N PHE A 90 0.60 7.63 13.54
CA PHE A 90 -0.71 7.50 12.91
C PHE A 90 -0.59 7.54 11.38
N SER A 91 -1.53 6.90 10.70
CA SER A 91 -1.63 6.91 9.24
C SER A 91 -2.05 8.29 8.72
N ILE A 92 -1.41 8.76 7.65
CA ILE A 92 -1.62 10.10 7.08
C ILE A 92 -2.14 9.98 5.65
N GLY A 93 -3.18 10.77 5.36
CA GLY A 93 -3.74 10.94 4.02
C GLY A 93 -4.39 9.68 3.44
N ARG A 94 -4.75 9.72 2.16
CA ARG A 94 -5.58 8.68 1.52
C ARG A 94 -4.92 7.31 1.42
N PHE A 95 -3.60 7.28 1.27
CA PHE A 95 -2.83 6.04 1.24
C PHE A 95 -2.58 5.48 2.64
N GLN A 96 -3.00 6.20 3.70
CA GLN A 96 -2.92 5.78 5.09
C GLN A 96 -1.49 5.37 5.50
N MET A 97 -0.49 6.07 4.99
CA MET A 97 0.93 5.80 5.25
C MET A 97 1.33 6.36 6.61
N LYS A 98 2.06 5.56 7.39
CA LYS A 98 2.62 5.98 8.67
C LYS A 98 3.96 6.69 8.49
N PRO A 99 4.31 7.65 9.36
CA PRO A 99 5.66 8.21 9.40
C PRO A 99 6.76 7.16 9.57
N SER A 100 6.55 6.10 10.37
CA SER A 100 7.49 4.99 10.51
C SER A 100 7.73 4.23 9.21
N PHE A 101 6.67 3.98 8.44
CA PHE A 101 6.78 3.40 7.10
C PHE A 101 7.63 4.28 6.18
N ALA A 102 7.37 5.59 6.17
CA ALA A 102 8.17 6.53 5.39
C ALA A 102 9.64 6.56 5.85
N GLU A 103 9.92 6.56 7.16
CA GLU A 103 11.29 6.47 7.68
C GLU A 103 12.03 5.23 7.18
N ASP A 104 11.37 4.07 7.16
CA ASP A 104 11.97 2.83 6.70
C ASP A 104 12.23 2.85 5.19
N VAL A 105 11.26 3.33 4.40
CA VAL A 105 11.42 3.51 2.95
C VAL A 105 12.53 4.49 2.61
N GLU A 106 12.62 5.63 3.31
CA GLU A 106 13.67 6.63 3.09
C GLU A 106 15.06 6.09 3.41
N ARG A 107 15.18 5.36 4.53
CA ARG A 107 16.44 4.74 4.95
C ARG A 107 16.88 3.66 3.96
N GLU A 108 15.98 2.82 3.52
CA GLU A 108 16.32 1.77 2.54
C GLU A 108 16.63 2.37 1.18
N TRP A 109 15.88 3.37 0.73
CA TRP A 109 16.15 4.12 -0.50
C TRP A 109 17.58 4.68 -0.51
N ASN A 110 17.95 5.45 0.50
CA ASN A 110 19.27 6.08 0.60
C ASN A 110 20.43 5.06 0.58
N ASN A 111 20.19 3.84 1.05
CA ASN A 111 21.19 2.76 1.07
C ASN A 111 21.13 1.87 -0.18
N SER A 112 20.18 2.10 -1.08
CA SER A 112 20.00 1.31 -2.29
C SER A 112 20.77 1.91 -3.48
N PRO A 113 21.11 1.10 -4.50
CA PRO A 113 21.63 1.61 -5.77
C PRO A 113 20.67 2.58 -6.47
N LEU A 114 19.36 2.48 -6.20
CA LEU A 114 18.34 3.31 -6.83
C LEU A 114 18.48 4.80 -6.46
N ALA A 115 18.90 5.12 -5.22
CA ALA A 115 19.12 6.52 -4.85
C ALA A 115 20.17 7.21 -5.74
N LYS A 116 21.21 6.46 -6.16
CA LYS A 116 22.21 6.95 -7.10
C LYS A 116 21.65 7.04 -8.53
N GLU A 117 20.93 6.01 -8.98
CA GLU A 117 20.32 5.95 -10.32
C GLU A 117 19.36 7.12 -10.56
N TYR A 118 18.53 7.42 -9.57
CA TYR A 118 17.54 8.51 -9.62
C TYR A 118 18.09 9.87 -9.17
N GLY A 119 19.33 9.90 -8.65
CA GLY A 119 20.03 11.14 -8.32
C GLY A 119 19.50 11.91 -7.11
N PHE A 120 18.83 11.25 -6.15
CA PHE A 120 18.36 11.92 -4.93
C PHE A 120 18.39 11.02 -3.69
N ILE A 121 18.55 11.66 -2.54
CA ILE A 121 18.48 11.05 -1.21
C ILE A 121 17.54 11.85 -0.30
N PHE A 122 17.01 11.19 0.73
CA PHE A 122 16.25 11.82 1.80
C PHE A 122 17.15 12.33 2.93
N ASN A 123 16.71 13.37 3.61
CA ASN A 123 17.31 13.78 4.88
C ASN A 123 16.87 12.83 6.00
N LEU A 124 17.81 12.00 6.49
CA LEU A 124 17.56 11.01 7.55
C LEU A 124 17.86 11.53 8.97
N LEU A 125 18.20 12.80 9.13
CA LEU A 125 18.48 13.37 10.46
C LEU A 125 17.24 13.24 11.35
N ASP A 126 17.45 12.90 12.62
CA ASP A 126 16.35 12.86 13.59
C ASP A 126 16.11 14.24 14.22
N ASN A 127 15.64 15.18 13.40
CA ASN A 127 15.35 16.55 13.83
C ASN A 127 13.98 17.05 13.30
N ALA A 128 13.51 18.17 13.85
CA ALA A 128 12.19 18.70 13.51
C ALA A 128 12.05 19.06 12.01
N GLU A 129 13.13 19.47 11.35
CA GLU A 129 13.12 19.84 9.93
C GLU A 129 12.91 18.61 9.05
N ALA A 130 13.70 17.55 9.24
CA ALA A 130 13.55 16.30 8.51
C ALA A 130 12.16 15.67 8.73
N ARG A 131 11.67 15.69 9.98
CA ARG A 131 10.33 15.21 10.34
C ARG A 131 9.23 16.03 9.64
N ARG A 132 9.31 17.37 9.62
CA ARG A 132 8.35 18.22 8.89
C ARG A 132 8.37 17.93 7.39
N SER A 133 9.55 17.77 6.81
CA SER A 133 9.71 17.46 5.39
C SER A 133 9.01 16.13 5.03
N ARG A 134 9.15 15.10 5.88
CA ARG A 134 8.47 13.81 5.74
C ARG A 134 6.95 13.94 5.83
N ILE A 135 6.45 14.64 6.84
CA ILE A 135 5.02 14.91 6.98
C ILE A 135 4.47 15.66 5.77
N HIS A 136 5.19 16.66 5.25
CA HIS A 136 4.76 17.41 4.08
C HIS A 136 4.60 16.50 2.85
N ARG A 137 5.54 15.56 2.64
CA ARG A 137 5.39 14.56 1.57
C ARG A 137 4.17 13.66 1.82
N LEU A 138 4.02 13.11 3.02
CA LEU A 138 2.89 12.25 3.38
C LEU A 138 1.53 12.96 3.29
N ALA A 139 1.48 14.28 3.48
CA ALA A 139 0.24 15.05 3.42
C ALA A 139 -0.28 15.29 1.99
N THR A 140 0.54 15.06 0.96
CA THR A 140 0.15 15.31 -0.45
C THR A 140 -0.05 14.00 -1.20
N ILE A 141 -1.01 13.97 -2.13
CA ILE A 141 -1.24 12.77 -2.95
C ILE A 141 -0.03 12.43 -3.82
N LYS A 142 0.65 13.44 -4.38
CA LYS A 142 1.89 13.26 -5.13
C LYS A 142 3.00 12.65 -4.29
N GLY A 143 3.17 13.10 -3.04
CA GLY A 143 4.16 12.53 -2.13
C GLY A 143 3.83 11.11 -1.70
N GLN A 144 2.55 10.79 -1.46
CA GLN A 144 2.10 9.42 -1.21
C GLN A 144 2.35 8.51 -2.41
N CYS A 145 2.07 8.95 -3.64
CA CYS A 145 2.39 8.21 -4.86
C CYS A 145 3.89 7.95 -4.99
N ARG A 146 4.74 8.93 -4.66
CA ARG A 146 6.20 8.75 -4.65
C ARG A 146 6.66 7.72 -3.63
N TYR A 147 6.15 7.75 -2.40
CA TYR A 147 6.47 6.72 -1.41
C TYR A 147 6.03 5.33 -1.86
N LEU A 148 4.84 5.21 -2.45
CA LEU A 148 4.37 3.94 -2.98
C LEU A 148 5.27 3.45 -4.11
N ALA A 149 5.63 4.32 -5.06
CA ALA A 149 6.53 3.97 -6.16
C ALA A 149 7.89 3.46 -5.65
N ILE A 150 8.52 4.22 -4.74
CA ILE A 150 9.80 3.85 -4.13
C ILE A 150 9.69 2.53 -3.38
N PHE A 151 8.62 2.35 -2.59
CA PHE A 151 8.35 1.10 -1.90
C PHE A 151 8.32 -0.08 -2.88
N LEU A 152 7.60 0.05 -4.00
CA LEU A 152 7.50 -1.00 -5.02
C LEU A 152 8.85 -1.29 -5.68
N CYS A 153 9.63 -0.27 -6.02
CA CYS A 153 10.99 -0.43 -6.55
C CYS A 153 11.90 -1.17 -5.56
N LEU A 154 11.87 -0.80 -4.28
CA LEU A 154 12.64 -1.46 -3.23
C LEU A 154 12.21 -2.92 -3.03
N GLN A 155 10.91 -3.23 -3.09
CA GLN A 155 10.44 -4.60 -3.03
C GLN A 155 10.93 -5.43 -4.22
N GLN A 156 10.93 -4.89 -5.44
CA GLN A 156 11.46 -5.56 -6.63
C GLN A 156 12.98 -5.77 -6.55
N LEU A 157 13.72 -4.77 -6.06
CA LEU A 157 15.16 -4.86 -5.84
C LEU A 157 15.50 -5.96 -4.84
N ARG A 158 14.76 -6.03 -3.72
CA ARG A 158 14.97 -7.04 -2.67
C ARG A 158 14.50 -8.43 -3.10
N ASN A 159 13.50 -8.50 -3.98
CA ASN A 159 12.88 -9.74 -4.42
C ASN A 159 12.85 -9.86 -5.95
N PRO A 160 14.00 -10.04 -6.63
CA PRO A 160 14.05 -10.08 -8.10
C PRO A 160 13.19 -11.20 -8.72
N TRP A 161 12.85 -12.23 -7.94
CA TRP A 161 11.97 -13.31 -8.36
C TRP A 161 10.54 -12.85 -8.67
N LEU A 162 10.08 -11.71 -8.10
CA LEU A 162 8.74 -11.15 -8.35
C LEU A 162 8.53 -10.82 -9.83
N SER A 163 9.53 -10.23 -10.49
CA SER A 163 9.50 -9.88 -11.91
C SER A 163 9.21 -11.06 -12.86
N LYS A 164 9.44 -12.30 -12.39
CA LYS A 164 9.20 -13.54 -13.15
C LYS A 164 7.82 -14.14 -12.89
N LYS A 165 6.97 -13.47 -12.12
CA LYS A 165 5.63 -13.93 -11.75
C LYS A 165 4.57 -13.11 -12.46
N SER A 166 3.37 -13.67 -12.57
CA SER A 166 2.21 -12.94 -13.08
C SER A 166 1.89 -11.74 -12.19
N ASP A 167 1.26 -10.72 -12.77
CA ASP A 167 0.86 -9.50 -12.08
C ASP A 167 0.03 -9.80 -10.83
N THR A 168 -0.87 -10.77 -10.87
CA THR A 168 -1.66 -11.20 -9.71
C THR A 168 -0.79 -11.71 -8.57
N ILE A 169 0.23 -12.52 -8.84
CA ILE A 169 1.14 -13.04 -7.80
C ILE A 169 1.98 -11.89 -7.22
N GLN A 170 2.47 -10.99 -8.09
CA GLN A 170 3.20 -9.80 -7.65
C GLN A 170 2.33 -8.92 -6.77
N LEU A 171 1.11 -8.62 -7.21
CA LEU A 171 0.13 -7.80 -6.50
C LEU A 171 -0.15 -8.36 -5.11
N ARG A 172 -0.47 -9.66 -5.00
CA ARG A 172 -0.75 -10.27 -3.69
C ARG A 172 0.43 -10.13 -2.74
N TYR A 173 1.65 -10.28 -3.23
CA TYR A 173 2.86 -10.10 -2.42
C TYR A 173 3.02 -8.64 -1.98
N LEU A 174 2.97 -7.70 -2.92
CA LEU A 174 3.21 -6.28 -2.69
C LEU A 174 2.13 -5.66 -1.79
N ALA A 175 0.87 -6.01 -1.99
CA ALA A 175 -0.25 -5.60 -1.14
C ALA A 175 -0.12 -6.15 0.29
N THR A 176 0.35 -7.40 0.43
CA THR A 176 0.63 -7.98 1.75
C THR A 176 1.79 -7.28 2.44
N ALA A 177 2.89 -7.00 1.72
CA ALA A 177 4.03 -6.28 2.26
C ALA A 177 3.65 -4.85 2.70
N TYR A 178 2.82 -4.17 1.91
CA TYR A 178 2.31 -2.84 2.24
C TYR A 178 1.48 -2.82 3.54
N ASN A 179 0.53 -3.74 3.67
CA ASN A 179 -0.36 -3.82 4.83
C ASN A 179 0.31 -4.40 6.09
N TYR A 180 1.34 -5.24 5.93
CA TYR A 180 1.99 -5.92 7.05
C TYR A 180 3.28 -5.25 7.50
N SER A 181 4.28 -5.16 6.61
CA SER A 181 5.61 -4.65 6.93
C SER A 181 6.46 -4.57 5.67
N HIS A 182 7.04 -3.38 5.43
CA HIS A 182 7.98 -3.14 4.34
C HIS A 182 9.27 -3.96 4.47
N THR A 183 9.75 -4.19 5.70
CA THR A 183 11.07 -4.78 5.99
C THR A 183 11.03 -6.27 6.31
N ALA A 184 9.84 -6.87 6.38
CA ALA A 184 9.69 -8.29 6.69
C ALA A 184 10.39 -9.21 5.66
N PRO A 185 10.91 -10.37 6.09
CA PRO A 185 11.42 -11.40 5.18
C PRO A 185 10.35 -11.88 4.20
N SER A 186 10.76 -12.19 2.96
CA SER A 186 9.84 -12.64 1.91
C SER A 186 8.97 -13.84 2.31
N LYS A 187 9.56 -14.81 3.03
CA LYS A 187 8.82 -15.99 3.54
C LYS A 187 7.67 -15.59 4.47
N ASP A 188 7.85 -14.54 5.27
CA ASP A 188 6.87 -14.09 6.24
C ASP A 188 5.73 -13.37 5.50
N ILE A 189 6.06 -12.53 4.51
CA ILE A 189 5.09 -11.88 3.62
C ILE A 189 4.23 -12.93 2.92
N LEU A 190 4.86 -13.94 2.30
CA LEU A 190 4.17 -15.03 1.61
C LEU A 190 3.22 -15.80 2.54
N SER A 191 3.66 -16.11 3.76
CA SER A 191 2.83 -16.82 4.76
C SER A 191 1.60 -16.02 5.23
N ARG A 192 1.54 -14.72 4.93
CA ARG A 192 0.52 -13.79 5.39
C ARG A 192 -0.49 -13.38 4.33
N GLN A 193 -0.30 -13.77 3.06
CA GLN A 193 -1.17 -13.34 1.95
C GLN A 193 -2.65 -13.67 2.15
N ASN A 194 -2.94 -14.77 2.85
CA ASN A 194 -4.31 -15.22 3.13
C ASN A 194 -4.76 -14.89 4.55
N ARG A 195 -4.04 -14.03 5.29
CA ARG A 195 -4.47 -13.59 6.62
C ARG A 195 -5.40 -12.41 6.49
N CYS A 196 -6.61 -12.57 7.02
CA CYS A 196 -7.61 -11.52 7.01
C CYS A 196 -7.46 -10.67 8.28
N THR A 197 -6.74 -9.55 8.18
CA THR A 197 -6.53 -8.59 9.28
C THR A 197 -7.01 -7.19 8.95
N PHE A 198 -7.37 -6.93 7.70
CA PHE A 198 -7.89 -5.65 7.26
C PHE A 198 -9.36 -5.53 7.68
N HIS A 199 -9.72 -4.40 8.25
CA HIS A 199 -11.10 -4.03 8.52
C HIS A 199 -11.29 -2.56 8.19
N THR A 200 -12.56 -2.17 8.07
CA THR A 200 -12.95 -0.79 7.84
C THR A 200 -13.46 -0.13 9.11
N ASP A 201 -13.92 -0.86 10.14
CA ASP A 201 -14.46 -0.21 11.36
C ASP A 201 -13.46 0.78 12.02
N ILE A 202 -13.95 1.96 12.45
CA ILE A 202 -13.13 2.95 13.17
C ILE A 202 -12.52 2.36 14.43
N ILE A 203 -13.35 1.67 15.22
CA ILE A 203 -12.95 1.00 16.46
C ILE A 203 -13.26 -0.48 16.31
N LYS A 204 -12.26 -1.32 16.56
CA LYS A 204 -12.43 -2.77 16.56
C LYS A 204 -13.35 -3.19 17.69
N ILE A 205 -14.41 -3.90 17.35
CA ILE A 205 -15.38 -4.49 18.27
C ILE A 205 -15.55 -5.99 17.95
N HIS A 206 -16.30 -6.71 18.79
CA HIS A 206 -16.47 -8.16 18.64
C HIS A 206 -17.10 -8.57 17.29
N SER A 207 -17.90 -7.69 16.68
CA SER A 207 -18.56 -7.90 15.40
C SER A 207 -17.74 -7.39 14.20
N THR A 208 -16.53 -6.88 14.43
CA THR A 208 -15.68 -6.38 13.35
C THR A 208 -15.36 -7.49 12.37
N ARG A 209 -15.71 -7.25 11.11
CA ARG A 209 -15.40 -8.18 10.03
C ARG A 209 -14.00 -7.90 9.50
N PHE A 210 -13.25 -8.99 9.31
CA PHE A 210 -11.90 -8.93 8.77
C PHE A 210 -11.85 -9.50 7.36
N PHE A 211 -11.01 -8.89 6.54
CA PHE A 211 -10.79 -9.21 5.14
C PHE A 211 -9.31 -9.36 4.86
N CYS A 212 -9.02 -10.14 3.83
CA CYS A 212 -7.67 -10.35 3.36
C CYS A 212 -7.32 -9.21 2.41
N TYR A 213 -6.35 -8.39 2.82
CA TYR A 213 -5.95 -7.18 2.10
C TYR A 213 -5.60 -7.47 0.63
N ALA A 214 -4.84 -8.54 0.42
CA ALA A 214 -4.44 -9.00 -0.91
C ALA A 214 -5.62 -9.45 -1.79
N ASP A 215 -6.71 -9.95 -1.20
CA ASP A 215 -7.89 -10.38 -1.96
C ASP A 215 -8.67 -9.18 -2.48
N ILE A 216 -8.88 -8.15 -1.64
CA ILE A 216 -9.51 -6.88 -2.06
C ILE A 216 -8.70 -6.22 -3.18
N ALA A 217 -7.38 -6.12 -3.00
CA ALA A 217 -6.47 -5.58 -4.02
C ALA A 217 -6.57 -6.35 -5.34
N THR A 218 -6.60 -7.69 -5.28
CA THR A 218 -6.70 -8.55 -6.45
C THR A 218 -8.06 -8.41 -7.15
N GLU A 219 -9.16 -8.37 -6.40
CA GLU A 219 -10.51 -8.21 -6.97
C GLU A 219 -10.64 -6.89 -7.72
N PHE A 220 -10.11 -5.79 -7.16
CA PHE A 220 -10.04 -4.51 -7.86
C PHE A 220 -9.21 -4.61 -9.14
N PHE A 221 -8.00 -5.16 -9.06
CA PHE A 221 -7.11 -5.27 -10.23
C PHE A 221 -7.73 -6.06 -11.39
N VAL A 222 -8.36 -7.20 -11.09
CA VAL A 222 -9.02 -8.05 -12.10
C VAL A 222 -10.29 -7.37 -12.64
N SER A 223 -11.00 -6.56 -11.86
CA SER A 223 -12.17 -5.83 -12.38
C SER A 223 -11.82 -4.76 -13.43
N LYS A 224 -10.55 -4.33 -13.48
CA LYS A 224 -10.03 -3.30 -14.38
C LYS A 224 -9.25 -3.85 -15.59
N HIS A 225 -9.10 -5.17 -15.70
CA HIS A 225 -8.30 -5.88 -16.72
C HIS A 225 -8.99 -7.14 -17.24
#